data_AF-A0A6S7EXX3-F1
#
_entry.id   AF-A0A6S7EXX3-F1
#
_cell.length_a   1.000
_cell.length_b   1.000
_cell.length_c   1.000
_cell.angle_alpha   90.00
_cell.angle_beta   90.00
_cell.angle_gamma   90.00
#
_symmetry.space_group_name_H-M   'P 1'
#
loop_
_entity.id
_entity.type
_entity.pdbx_description
1 polymer ?
#
loop_
_entity_poly.entity_id
_entity_poly.type
_entity_poly.pdbx_seq_one_letter_code
_entity_poly.pdbx_strand_id
1 'polypeptide(L)'
;MAAWHDDGDGDVSMSTTLQVTEEPLADEDSLLLRRSRRGRSLTVVFGGLMFLLLASSAILFIVLFVSDRSLRRGADGVVMLLCTVAMVGFAVFLGRKLSGVPRAWRRFNQALKGRIPKQIVSGHLTGFGPAERPGVCYTFGEQRVDVALPFWNEITRDTRDGARPMAAAALTDLPVRLHLLTLLPDAPPVLLRAEYPTSAQAWYSVEEVSDADRGAVRKEELGVRKFFYALALLPLAGSLFLGPLILLAGFFVLMGLVLGMRSPRLKRARYKHGVRGLVEEAVTYRVRTTNSGASTLVHNYRIGGAMYRVEHFGQAASPGQRVEFEYLDGTGFMGPSPLFFRIEDQPTMTL
;
A
#
# COMPACT_ATOMS: atom_id res chain seq x y z
N MET A 1 -3.24 51.22 -47.21
CA MET A 1 -4.47 50.45 -47.51
C MET A 1 -4.02 49.19 -48.23
N ALA A 2 -3.66 48.10 -47.54
CA ALA A 2 -4.50 47.16 -46.77
C ALA A 2 -5.18 46.10 -47.65
N ALA A 3 -4.66 44.86 -47.56
CA ALA A 3 -5.30 43.53 -47.74
C ALA A 3 -4.14 42.52 -47.97
N TRP A 4 -3.54 41.86 -46.97
CA TRP A 4 -4.05 40.70 -46.21
C TRP A 4 -4.75 39.66 -47.10
N HIS A 5 -3.98 38.66 -47.54
CA HIS A 5 -4.45 37.30 -47.74
C HIS A 5 -3.48 36.36 -47.03
N ASP A 6 -3.96 35.93 -45.88
CA ASP A 6 -3.48 34.86 -45.03
C ASP A 6 -4.12 33.59 -45.58
N ASP A 7 -3.33 32.55 -45.87
CA ASP A 7 -3.87 31.22 -46.15
C ASP A 7 -2.80 30.17 -45.84
N GLY A 8 -3.13 29.34 -44.84
CA GLY A 8 -2.65 27.97 -44.80
C GLY A 8 -1.63 27.68 -43.72
N ASP A 9 -2.05 27.79 -42.46
CA ASP A 9 -1.56 27.00 -41.34
C ASP A 9 -1.39 25.53 -41.77
N GLY A 10 -0.16 25.16 -42.08
CA GLY A 10 0.30 23.78 -42.02
C GLY A 10 0.55 23.44 -40.56
N ASP A 11 -0.53 23.37 -39.77
CA ASP A 11 -0.47 22.86 -38.40
C ASP A 11 -0.10 21.38 -38.51
N VAL A 12 1.20 21.12 -38.42
CA VAL A 12 1.77 19.79 -38.29
C VAL A 12 1.25 19.25 -36.98
N SER A 13 0.10 18.59 -37.05
CA SER A 13 -0.33 17.63 -36.05
C SER A 13 0.76 16.57 -35.96
N MET A 14 1.78 16.83 -35.14
CA MET A 14 2.64 15.79 -34.61
C MET A 14 1.70 14.88 -33.84
N SER A 15 1.25 13.82 -34.50
CA SER A 15 0.72 12.65 -33.83
C SER A 15 1.79 12.23 -32.83
N THR A 16 1.65 12.66 -31.58
CA THR A 16 2.57 12.38 -30.49
C THR A 16 2.40 10.91 -30.13
N THR A 17 2.87 10.03 -31.02
CA THR A 17 2.79 8.59 -30.85
C THR A 17 3.63 8.22 -29.64
N LEU A 18 2.99 7.57 -28.68
CA LEU A 18 3.60 7.05 -27.48
C LEU A 18 4.75 6.10 -27.87
N GLN A 19 5.95 6.40 -27.39
CA GLN A 19 7.13 5.58 -27.66
C GLN A 19 7.20 4.48 -26.63
N VAL A 20 7.27 3.23 -27.10
CA VAL A 20 7.41 2.05 -26.24
C VAL A 20 8.74 1.37 -26.52
N THR A 21 9.57 1.25 -25.50
CA THR A 21 10.84 0.51 -25.58
C THR A 21 10.92 -0.55 -24.48
N GLU A 22 11.61 -1.65 -24.74
CA GLU A 22 11.88 -2.67 -23.73
C GLU A 22 13.31 -2.53 -23.22
N GLU A 23 13.47 -2.52 -21.90
CA GLU A 23 14.76 -2.40 -21.23
C GLU A 23 14.94 -3.48 -20.15
N PRO A 24 16.18 -3.88 -19.85
CA PRO A 24 16.44 -4.72 -18.69
C PRO A 24 16.05 -4.00 -17.40
N LEU A 25 15.74 -4.79 -16.36
CA LEU A 25 15.40 -4.25 -15.06
C LEU A 25 16.61 -3.56 -14.44
N ALA A 26 16.47 -2.30 -14.03
CA ALA A 26 17.55 -1.56 -13.37
C ALA A 26 17.73 -2.03 -11.91
N ASP A 27 18.91 -1.81 -11.34
CA ASP A 27 19.22 -2.22 -9.96
C ASP A 27 18.27 -1.55 -8.95
N GLU A 28 17.96 -0.27 -9.15
CA GLU A 28 17.01 0.50 -8.32
C GLU A 28 15.60 -0.11 -8.34
N ASP A 29 15.11 -0.49 -9.52
CA ASP A 29 13.82 -1.18 -9.69
C ASP A 29 13.84 -2.53 -8.96
N SER A 30 14.96 -3.26 -9.05
CA SER A 30 15.14 -4.54 -8.38
C SER A 30 15.12 -4.41 -6.85
N LEU A 31 15.67 -3.32 -6.30
CA LEU A 31 15.63 -3.02 -4.87
C LEU A 31 14.20 -2.73 -4.41
N LEU A 32 13.43 -1.96 -5.19
CA LEU A 32 12.01 -1.70 -4.93
C LEU A 32 11.19 -3.01 -4.93
N LEU A 33 11.44 -3.90 -5.89
CA LEU A 33 10.84 -5.23 -5.91
C LEU A 33 11.27 -6.06 -4.68
N ARG A 34 12.56 -6.07 -4.31
CA ARG A 34 13.02 -6.83 -3.14
C ARG A 34 12.38 -6.34 -1.84
N ARG A 35 12.21 -5.02 -1.67
CA ARG A 35 11.58 -4.41 -0.49
C ARG A 35 10.13 -4.87 -0.33
N SER A 36 9.37 -4.97 -1.42
CA SER A 36 7.96 -5.42 -1.41
C SER A 36 7.77 -6.94 -1.25
N ARG A 37 8.82 -7.75 -1.41
CA ARG A 37 8.72 -9.22 -1.28
C ARG A 37 8.36 -9.68 0.15
N ARG A 38 8.74 -8.94 1.19
CA ARG A 38 8.70 -9.42 2.59
C ARG A 38 7.28 -9.55 3.15
N GLY A 39 6.35 -8.63 2.85
CA GLY A 39 4.99 -8.65 3.39
C GLY A 39 4.09 -9.79 2.89
N ARG A 40 4.44 -10.40 1.75
CA ARG A 40 3.70 -11.52 1.17
C ARG A 40 3.79 -12.81 1.99
N SER A 41 4.97 -13.11 2.55
CA SER A 41 5.24 -14.41 3.16
C SER A 41 4.31 -14.71 4.34
N LEU A 42 4.13 -13.74 5.25
CA LEU A 42 3.25 -13.87 6.40
C LEU A 42 1.77 -13.89 6.00
N THR A 43 1.37 -13.08 5.02
CA THR A 43 -0.03 -13.06 4.54
C THR A 43 -0.43 -14.39 3.90
N VAL A 44 0.47 -15.01 3.13
CA VAL A 44 0.24 -16.33 2.53
C VAL A 44 0.25 -17.42 3.59
N VAL A 45 1.16 -17.36 4.57
CA VAL A 45 1.20 -18.32 5.68
C VAL A 45 -0.07 -18.22 6.53
N PHE A 46 -0.48 -17.00 6.90
CA PHE A 46 -1.71 -16.77 7.67
C PHE A 46 -2.97 -17.19 6.88
N GLY A 47 -3.05 -16.82 5.61
CA GLY A 47 -4.13 -17.25 4.72
C GLY A 47 -4.18 -18.77 4.56
N GLY A 48 -3.02 -19.43 4.45
CA GLY A 48 -2.90 -20.88 4.40
C GLY A 48 -3.36 -21.54 5.71
N LEU A 49 -2.94 -21.01 6.87
CA LEU A 49 -3.38 -21.48 8.18
C LEU A 49 -4.90 -21.32 8.37
N MET A 50 -5.46 -20.17 7.99
CA MET A 50 -6.91 -19.95 8.03
C MET A 50 -7.67 -20.87 7.09
N PHE A 51 -7.16 -21.12 5.89
CA PHE A 51 -7.76 -22.08 4.96
C PHE A 51 -7.76 -23.49 5.56
N LEU A 52 -6.63 -23.94 6.11
CA LEU A 52 -6.53 -25.25 6.75
C LEU A 52 -7.47 -25.37 7.94
N LEU A 53 -7.54 -24.34 8.80
CA LEU A 53 -8.44 -24.30 9.96
C LEU A 53 -9.91 -24.37 9.54
N LEU A 54 -10.31 -23.57 8.55
CA LEU A 54 -11.69 -23.57 8.04
C LEU A 54 -12.04 -24.92 7.40
N ALA A 55 -11.15 -25.49 6.60
CA ALA A 55 -11.35 -26.78 5.97
C ALA A 55 -11.42 -27.91 7.01
N SER A 56 -10.52 -27.94 7.99
CA SER A 56 -10.53 -28.96 9.05
C SER A 56 -11.78 -28.86 9.93
N SER A 57 -12.19 -27.64 10.29
CA SER A 57 -13.40 -27.42 11.09
C SER A 57 -14.67 -27.78 10.32
N ALA A 58 -14.73 -27.46 9.02
CA ALA A 58 -15.83 -27.88 8.15
C ALA A 58 -15.92 -29.41 8.04
N ILE A 59 -14.79 -30.10 7.83
CA ILE A 59 -14.75 -31.57 7.77
C ILE A 59 -15.24 -32.16 9.11
N LEU A 60 -14.75 -31.64 10.24
CA LEU A 60 -15.18 -32.08 11.56
C LEU A 60 -16.69 -31.91 11.75
N PHE A 61 -17.25 -30.76 11.36
CA PHE A 61 -18.68 -30.50 11.50
C PHE A 61 -19.52 -31.40 10.57
N ILE A 62 -19.06 -31.65 9.34
CA ILE A 62 -19.69 -32.61 8.44
C ILE A 62 -19.69 -34.01 9.05
N VAL A 63 -18.57 -34.46 9.61
CA VAL A 63 -18.46 -35.77 10.27
C VAL A 63 -19.42 -35.84 11.45
N LEU A 64 -19.42 -34.85 12.34
CA LEU A 64 -20.32 -34.78 13.50
C LEU A 64 -21.80 -34.79 13.10
N PHE A 65 -22.15 -34.04 12.07
CA PHE A 65 -23.51 -33.98 11.53
C PHE A 65 -23.95 -35.33 10.90
N VAL A 66 -23.02 -36.05 10.28
CA VAL A 66 -23.28 -37.38 9.71
C VAL A 66 -23.35 -38.46 10.79
N SER A 67 -22.46 -38.44 11.77
CA SER A 67 -22.35 -39.48 12.81
C SER A 67 -23.43 -39.38 13.88
N ASP A 68 -23.85 -38.17 14.23
CA ASP A 68 -24.79 -37.95 15.33
C ASP A 68 -26.16 -37.47 14.82
N ARG A 69 -27.16 -38.37 14.92
CA ARG A 69 -28.54 -38.06 14.52
C ARG A 69 -29.24 -37.12 15.50
N SER A 70 -28.75 -36.97 16.73
CA SER A 70 -29.34 -36.07 17.74
C SER A 70 -29.13 -34.60 17.36
N LEU A 71 -27.98 -34.27 16.76
CA LEU A 71 -27.60 -32.95 16.27
C LEU A 71 -28.41 -32.49 15.04
N ARG A 72 -29.25 -33.35 14.47
CA ARG A 72 -30.12 -33.02 13.32
C ARG A 72 -31.51 -32.52 13.72
N ARG A 73 -31.84 -32.50 15.01
CA ARG A 73 -33.15 -32.09 15.52
C ARG A 73 -33.07 -30.71 16.18
N GLY A 74 -34.02 -29.84 15.86
CA GLY A 74 -34.16 -28.53 16.49
C GLY A 74 -33.28 -27.43 15.88
N ALA A 75 -33.24 -26.28 16.56
CA ALA A 75 -32.55 -25.07 16.11
C ALA A 75 -31.02 -25.25 16.02
N ASP A 76 -30.43 -26.08 16.90
CA ASP A 76 -28.98 -26.31 16.96
C ASP A 76 -28.44 -26.98 15.70
N GLY A 77 -29.21 -27.90 15.10
CA GLY A 77 -28.85 -28.53 13.83
C GLY A 77 -28.86 -27.58 12.65
N VAL A 78 -29.77 -26.60 12.66
CA VAL A 78 -29.84 -25.54 11.64
C VAL A 78 -28.64 -24.59 11.78
N VAL A 79 -28.29 -24.20 13.02
CA VAL A 79 -27.11 -23.37 13.29
C VAL A 79 -25.84 -24.08 12.84
N MET A 80 -25.67 -25.36 13.18
CA MET A 80 -24.48 -26.12 12.76
C MET A 80 -24.38 -26.27 11.24
N LEU A 81 -25.50 -26.49 10.55
CA LEU A 81 -25.55 -26.53 9.08
C LEU A 81 -25.12 -25.18 8.48
N LEU A 82 -25.67 -24.07 8.98
CA LEU A 82 -25.33 -22.73 8.53
C LEU A 82 -23.85 -22.40 8.76
N CYS A 83 -23.31 -22.71 9.94
CA CYS A 83 -21.89 -22.54 10.24
C CYS A 83 -21.02 -23.39 9.31
N THR A 84 -21.41 -24.63 9.03
CA THR A 84 -20.68 -25.52 8.12
C THR A 84 -20.67 -24.98 6.70
N VAL A 85 -21.83 -24.57 6.17
CA VAL A 85 -21.96 -23.97 4.84
C VAL A 85 -21.13 -22.68 4.74
N ALA A 86 -21.17 -21.82 5.77
CA ALA A 86 -20.36 -20.61 5.82
C ALA A 86 -18.86 -20.94 5.82
N MET A 87 -18.40 -21.86 6.66
CA MET A 87 -16.99 -22.28 6.71
C MET A 87 -16.51 -22.88 5.39
N VAL A 88 -17.32 -23.75 4.75
CA VAL A 88 -17.01 -24.29 3.43
C VAL A 88 -16.94 -23.17 2.38
N GLY A 89 -17.90 -22.25 2.38
CA GLY A 89 -17.91 -21.09 1.49
C GLY A 89 -16.66 -20.22 1.64
N PHE A 90 -16.28 -19.89 2.88
CA PHE A 90 -15.05 -19.14 3.18
C PHE A 90 -13.78 -19.92 2.81
N ALA A 91 -13.74 -21.23 3.06
CA ALA A 91 -12.61 -22.08 2.66
C ALA A 91 -12.45 -22.11 1.15
N VAL A 92 -13.54 -22.29 0.38
CA VAL A 92 -13.50 -22.26 -1.09
C VAL A 92 -13.06 -20.90 -1.61
N PHE A 93 -13.60 -19.80 -1.04
CA PHE A 93 -13.18 -18.45 -1.39
C PHE A 93 -11.68 -18.23 -1.16
N LEU A 94 -11.18 -18.59 0.02
CA LEU A 94 -9.78 -18.42 0.39
C LEU A 94 -8.86 -19.34 -0.42
N GLY A 95 -9.29 -20.59 -0.68
CA GLY A 95 -8.57 -21.55 -1.51
C GLY A 95 -8.43 -21.08 -2.97
N ARG A 96 -9.50 -20.50 -3.55
CA ARG A 96 -9.44 -19.87 -4.88
C ARG A 96 -8.46 -18.69 -4.91
N LYS A 97 -8.43 -17.88 -3.84
CA LYS A 97 -7.49 -16.76 -3.73
C LYS A 97 -6.03 -17.24 -3.58
N LEU A 98 -5.81 -18.32 -2.82
CA LEU A 98 -4.48 -18.91 -2.61
C LEU A 98 -3.95 -19.65 -3.84
N SER A 99 -4.81 -20.21 -4.70
CA SER A 99 -4.38 -20.98 -5.88
C SER A 99 -3.66 -20.13 -6.94
N GLY A 100 -3.92 -18.82 -7.00
CA GLY A 100 -3.22 -17.87 -7.88
C GLY A 100 -1.83 -17.47 -7.38
N VAL A 101 -1.54 -17.65 -6.09
CA VAL A 101 -0.30 -17.18 -5.44
C VAL A 101 0.95 -17.84 -6.02
N PRO A 102 1.02 -19.16 -6.27
CA PRO A 102 2.23 -19.79 -6.79
C PRO A 102 2.67 -19.24 -8.15
N ARG A 103 1.73 -18.96 -9.06
CA ARG A 103 2.04 -18.43 -10.40
C ARG A 103 2.60 -17.00 -10.33
N ALA A 104 1.91 -16.13 -9.59
CA ALA A 104 2.37 -14.76 -9.35
C ALA A 104 3.74 -14.74 -8.64
N TRP A 105 4.01 -15.68 -7.73
CA TRP A 105 5.31 -15.80 -7.09
C TRP A 105 6.41 -16.20 -8.09
N ARG A 106 6.17 -17.22 -8.92
CA ARG A 106 7.15 -17.64 -9.92
C ARG A 106 7.52 -16.51 -10.88
N ARG A 107 6.53 -15.77 -11.40
CA ARG A 107 6.75 -14.62 -12.29
C ARG A 107 7.51 -13.50 -11.60
N PHE A 108 7.15 -13.18 -10.36
CA PHE A 108 7.90 -12.20 -9.56
C PHE A 108 9.36 -12.60 -9.33
N ASN A 109 9.62 -13.88 -9.02
CA ASN A 109 10.98 -14.40 -8.90
C ASN A 109 11.73 -14.39 -10.24
N GLN A 110 11.04 -14.54 -11.37
CA GLN A 110 11.64 -14.40 -12.71
C GLN A 110 12.03 -12.94 -12.98
N ALA A 111 11.17 -11.97 -12.64
CA ALA A 111 11.49 -10.55 -12.72
C ALA A 111 12.70 -10.19 -11.86
N LEU A 112 12.76 -10.67 -10.61
CA LEU A 112 13.91 -10.47 -9.72
C LEU A 112 15.21 -11.12 -10.23
N LYS A 113 15.11 -12.12 -11.11
CA LYS A 113 16.26 -12.74 -11.79
C LYS A 113 16.61 -12.05 -13.12
N GLY A 114 15.99 -10.90 -13.43
CA GLY A 114 16.19 -10.17 -14.68
C GLY A 114 15.63 -10.88 -15.92
N ARG A 115 14.76 -11.88 -15.75
CA ARG A 115 14.22 -12.68 -16.87
C ARG A 115 12.96 -12.09 -17.51
N ILE A 116 12.48 -10.96 -16.98
CA ILE A 116 11.33 -10.23 -17.51
C ILE A 116 11.81 -8.80 -17.73
N PRO A 117 11.82 -8.29 -18.97
CA PRO A 117 12.18 -6.91 -19.24
C PRO A 117 11.08 -5.97 -18.71
N LYS A 118 11.46 -4.74 -18.42
CA LYS A 118 10.50 -3.66 -18.19
C LYS A 118 10.18 -2.98 -19.51
N GLN A 119 8.96 -2.47 -19.62
CA GLN A 119 8.54 -1.61 -20.71
C GLN A 119 8.69 -0.16 -20.28
N ILE A 120 9.15 0.66 -21.19
CA ILE A 120 9.31 2.08 -21.02
C ILE A 120 8.38 2.75 -21.98
N VAL A 121 7.48 3.53 -21.41
CA VAL A 121 6.46 4.26 -22.14
C VAL A 121 6.73 5.74 -21.98
N SER A 122 7.10 6.42 -23.06
CA SER A 122 7.38 7.85 -23.05
C SER A 122 6.45 8.62 -23.98
N GLY A 123 6.01 9.78 -23.50
CA GLY A 123 5.14 10.68 -24.23
C GLY A 123 4.88 11.97 -23.46
N HIS A 124 4.12 12.88 -24.06
CA HIS A 124 3.68 14.10 -23.41
C HIS A 124 2.40 13.85 -22.61
N LEU A 125 2.47 13.98 -21.28
CA LEU A 125 1.36 13.66 -20.38
C LEU A 125 0.33 14.79 -20.41
N THR A 126 -0.85 14.55 -20.97
CA THR A 126 -1.95 15.54 -21.06
C THR A 126 -3.01 15.35 -19.98
N GLY A 127 -3.00 14.24 -19.26
CA GLY A 127 -3.95 14.00 -18.17
C GLY A 127 -3.53 12.87 -17.25
N PHE A 128 -4.01 12.93 -16.01
CA PHE A 128 -3.74 11.93 -14.98
C PHE A 128 -4.94 11.79 -14.04
N GLY A 129 -5.29 10.56 -13.67
CA GLY A 129 -6.42 10.34 -12.78
C GLY A 129 -6.61 8.88 -12.34
N PRO A 130 -7.69 8.60 -11.59
CA PRO A 130 -8.06 7.23 -11.24
C PRO A 130 -8.44 6.42 -12.49
N ALA A 131 -7.83 5.25 -12.67
CA ALA A 131 -8.19 4.32 -13.74
C ALA A 131 -9.60 3.73 -13.52
N GLU A 132 -10.15 3.09 -14.57
CA GLU A 132 -11.42 2.36 -14.46
C GLU A 132 -11.27 1.12 -13.57
N ARG A 133 -10.12 0.46 -13.68
CA ARG A 133 -9.69 -0.65 -12.81
C ARG A 133 -8.84 -0.12 -11.65
N PRO A 134 -8.53 -0.95 -10.64
CA PRO A 134 -7.59 -0.57 -9.59
C PRO A 134 -6.27 -0.01 -10.13
N GLY A 135 -5.89 1.20 -9.70
CA GLY A 135 -4.70 1.90 -10.18
C GLY A 135 -4.97 3.33 -10.64
N VAL A 136 -4.04 3.86 -11.44
CA VAL A 136 -4.08 5.21 -12.02
C VAL A 136 -3.92 5.12 -13.53
N CYS A 137 -4.43 6.13 -14.24
CA CYS A 137 -4.38 6.24 -15.70
C CYS A 137 -3.56 7.46 -16.09
N TYR A 138 -2.61 7.24 -16.99
CA TYR A 138 -1.83 8.29 -17.67
C TYR A 138 -2.38 8.49 -19.08
N THR A 139 -2.71 9.73 -19.41
CA THR A 139 -3.25 10.10 -20.72
C THR A 139 -2.19 10.83 -21.52
N PHE A 140 -1.90 10.35 -22.73
CA PHE A 140 -0.95 10.92 -23.67
C PHE A 140 -1.70 11.26 -24.96
N GLY A 141 -2.27 12.47 -25.02
CA GLY A 141 -3.20 12.85 -26.08
C GLY A 141 -4.46 11.98 -26.05
N GLU A 142 -4.69 11.19 -27.10
CA GLU A 142 -5.81 10.24 -27.16
C GLU A 142 -5.50 8.89 -26.52
N GLN A 143 -4.23 8.58 -26.28
CA GLN A 143 -3.82 7.28 -25.76
C GLN A 143 -3.87 7.26 -24.24
N ARG A 144 -4.25 6.11 -23.67
CA ARG A 144 -4.38 5.91 -22.21
C ARG A 144 -3.58 4.70 -21.76
N VAL A 145 -2.89 4.85 -20.64
CA VAL A 145 -2.06 3.81 -20.03
C VAL A 145 -2.47 3.62 -18.58
N ASP A 146 -3.24 2.55 -18.34
CA ASP A 146 -3.64 2.13 -17.00
C ASP A 146 -2.50 1.36 -16.33
N VAL A 147 -2.15 1.76 -15.10
CA VAL A 147 -1.05 1.14 -14.36
C VAL A 147 -1.42 0.86 -12.91
N ALA A 148 -0.84 -0.22 -12.39
CA ALA A 148 -0.91 -0.57 -10.99
C ALA A 148 0.28 0.01 -10.23
N LEU A 149 0.02 0.64 -9.09
CA LEU A 149 1.07 1.21 -8.26
C LEU A 149 1.58 0.18 -7.23
N PRO A 150 2.89 0.16 -6.93
CA PRO A 150 3.53 -0.90 -6.15
C PRO A 150 3.06 -0.95 -4.70
N PHE A 151 2.62 0.19 -4.16
CA PHE A 151 2.23 0.38 -2.76
C PHE A 151 0.80 -0.05 -2.42
N TRP A 152 -0.03 -0.36 -3.42
CA TRP A 152 -1.43 -0.78 -3.20
C TRP A 152 -1.54 -2.27 -2.89
N ASN A 153 -0.48 -3.01 -3.20
CA ASN A 153 -0.51 -4.46 -3.36
C ASN A 153 0.81 -5.16 -2.99
N GLU A 154 1.76 -4.46 -2.37
CA GLU A 154 3.13 -4.95 -2.08
C GLU A 154 3.60 -5.98 -3.14
N ILE A 155 3.54 -5.53 -4.40
CA ILE A 155 4.02 -6.12 -5.68
C ILE A 155 3.75 -7.63 -5.90
N THR A 156 2.81 -8.23 -5.19
CA THR A 156 2.65 -9.69 -5.20
C THR A 156 1.20 -10.18 -5.21
N ARG A 157 0.24 -9.26 -5.16
CA ARG A 157 -1.17 -9.54 -5.48
C ARG A 157 -1.40 -9.42 -6.99
N ASP A 158 -2.42 -10.11 -7.44
CA ASP A 158 -3.01 -9.85 -8.76
C ASP A 158 -3.33 -8.34 -8.84
N THR A 159 -2.79 -7.64 -9.84
CA THR A 159 -2.98 -6.19 -9.97
C THR A 159 -4.44 -5.81 -10.23
N ARG A 160 -5.28 -6.79 -10.57
CA ARG A 160 -6.74 -6.66 -10.71
C ARG A 160 -7.48 -6.52 -9.37
N ASP A 161 -6.91 -6.96 -8.25
CA ASP A 161 -7.56 -7.00 -6.93
C ASP A 161 -7.22 -5.78 -6.04
N GLY A 162 -6.65 -4.73 -6.63
CA GLY A 162 -6.25 -3.52 -5.90
C GLY A 162 -7.43 -2.63 -5.48
N ALA A 163 -7.13 -1.49 -4.86
CA ALA A 163 -8.11 -0.43 -4.65
C ALA A 163 -8.10 0.58 -5.81
N ARG A 164 -9.13 1.43 -5.90
CA ARG A 164 -9.17 2.61 -6.77
C ARG A 164 -8.88 3.87 -5.96
N PRO A 165 -8.16 4.88 -6.49
CA PRO A 165 -7.90 6.09 -5.73
C PRO A 165 -9.17 6.87 -5.51
N MET A 166 -9.22 7.53 -4.36
CA MET A 166 -10.26 8.54 -4.12
C MET A 166 -9.95 9.81 -4.92
N ALA A 167 -8.66 10.18 -4.97
CA ALA A 167 -8.17 11.31 -5.75
C ALA A 167 -6.78 11.00 -6.29
N ALA A 168 -6.47 11.54 -7.46
CA ALA A 168 -5.17 11.44 -8.11
C ALA A 168 -4.93 12.72 -8.91
N ALA A 169 -3.76 13.34 -8.73
CA ALA A 169 -3.34 14.55 -9.42
C ALA A 169 -1.85 14.43 -9.76
N ALA A 170 -1.42 15.04 -10.86
CA ALA A 170 -0.02 15.07 -11.28
C ALA A 170 0.30 16.41 -11.95
N LEU A 171 1.59 16.70 -12.10
CA LEU A 171 2.04 17.72 -13.04
C LEU A 171 1.74 17.23 -14.47
N THR A 172 0.98 17.99 -15.24
CA THR A 172 0.60 17.67 -16.63
C THR A 172 1.33 18.59 -17.61
N ASP A 173 1.13 18.34 -18.90
CA ASP A 173 1.61 19.14 -20.02
C ASP A 173 3.15 19.17 -20.08
N LEU A 174 3.74 18.00 -19.84
CA LEU A 174 5.19 17.79 -19.80
C LEU A 174 5.54 16.36 -20.27
N PRO A 175 6.76 16.13 -20.78
CA PRO A 175 7.20 14.80 -21.19
C PRO A 175 7.43 13.90 -19.96
N VAL A 176 6.82 12.72 -19.95
CA VAL A 176 6.95 11.73 -18.88
C VAL A 176 7.41 10.40 -19.46
N ARG A 177 8.28 9.70 -18.70
CA ARG A 177 8.74 8.35 -19.02
C ARG A 177 8.33 7.37 -17.92
N LEU A 178 7.43 6.46 -18.22
CA LEU A 178 6.91 5.45 -17.31
C LEU A 178 7.71 4.16 -17.42
N HIS A 179 8.18 3.63 -16.29
CA HIS A 179 8.82 2.33 -16.19
C HIS A 179 7.81 1.29 -15.69
N LEU A 180 7.38 0.42 -16.58
CA LEU A 180 6.27 -0.51 -16.40
C LEU A 180 6.78 -1.95 -16.37
N LEU A 181 6.30 -2.75 -15.42
CA LEU A 181 6.63 -4.17 -15.31
C LEU A 181 5.37 -5.03 -15.41
N THR A 182 5.26 -5.79 -16.49
CA THR A 182 4.14 -6.71 -16.74
C THR A 182 4.40 -8.06 -16.08
N LEU A 183 3.80 -8.28 -14.91
CA LEU A 183 3.99 -9.52 -14.13
C LEU A 183 3.06 -10.66 -14.56
N LEU A 184 1.84 -10.33 -15.00
CA LEU A 184 0.81 -11.27 -15.44
C LEU A 184 0.26 -10.82 -16.80
N PRO A 185 -0.06 -11.76 -17.70
CA PRO A 185 -0.78 -11.42 -18.93
C PRO A 185 -2.16 -10.85 -18.59
N ASP A 186 -2.61 -9.87 -19.37
CA ASP A 186 -3.92 -9.20 -19.28
C ASP A 186 -4.20 -8.44 -17.96
N ALA A 187 -3.18 -8.27 -17.12
CA ALA A 187 -3.24 -7.49 -15.89
C ALA A 187 -2.54 -6.14 -16.09
N PRO A 188 -3.00 -5.05 -15.43
CA PRO A 188 -2.33 -3.76 -15.50
C PRO A 188 -0.85 -3.90 -15.09
N PRO A 189 0.10 -3.32 -15.84
CA PRO A 189 1.51 -3.37 -15.51
C PRO A 189 1.79 -2.60 -14.22
N VAL A 190 2.79 -3.05 -13.46
CA VAL A 190 3.22 -2.37 -12.24
C VAL A 190 4.12 -1.19 -12.61
N LEU A 191 3.75 0.02 -12.19
CA LEU A 191 4.56 1.22 -12.36
C LEU A 191 5.69 1.22 -11.33
N LEU A 192 6.92 0.97 -11.79
CA LEU A 192 8.12 1.00 -10.96
C LEU A 192 8.54 2.44 -10.67
N ARG A 193 8.59 3.26 -11.71
CA ARG A 193 9.06 4.66 -11.70
C ARG A 193 8.33 5.46 -12.78
N ALA A 194 8.11 6.75 -12.55
CA ALA A 194 7.70 7.68 -13.60
C ALA A 194 8.67 8.86 -13.57
N GLU A 195 9.44 9.07 -14.62
CA GLU A 195 10.42 10.16 -14.69
C GLU A 195 9.77 11.40 -15.29
N TYR A 196 9.81 12.49 -14.53
CA TYR A 196 9.42 13.84 -14.92
C TYR A 196 10.69 14.67 -15.16
N PRO A 197 10.63 15.78 -15.90
CA PRO A 197 11.78 16.69 -16.04
C PRO A 197 12.23 17.26 -14.69
N THR A 198 11.30 17.40 -13.73
CA THR A 198 11.57 17.83 -12.36
C THR A 198 12.20 16.76 -11.48
N SER A 199 12.23 15.49 -11.91
CA SER A 199 12.71 14.39 -11.07
C SER A 199 14.17 14.54 -10.66
N ALA A 200 14.99 15.15 -11.52
CA ALA A 200 16.40 15.44 -11.23
C ALA A 200 16.59 16.47 -10.09
N GLN A 201 15.55 17.20 -9.70
CA GLN A 201 15.61 18.21 -8.64
C GLN A 201 15.39 17.60 -7.25
N ALA A 202 15.08 16.30 -7.16
CA ALA A 202 14.97 15.62 -5.89
C ALA A 202 16.36 15.42 -5.25
N TRP A 203 16.45 15.75 -3.97
CA TRP A 203 17.63 15.56 -3.15
C TRP A 203 17.40 14.43 -2.16
N TYR A 204 18.37 13.53 -2.09
CA TYR A 204 18.35 12.36 -1.22
C TYR A 204 19.49 12.46 -0.21
N SER A 205 19.18 12.30 1.07
CA SER A 205 20.18 12.22 2.14
C SER A 205 20.08 10.87 2.85
N VAL A 206 21.23 10.36 3.29
CA VAL A 206 21.31 9.17 4.14
C VAL A 206 22.11 9.56 5.37
N GLU A 207 21.45 9.50 6.53
CA GLU A 207 22.03 9.92 7.80
C GLU A 207 21.95 8.79 8.81
N GLU A 208 22.90 8.73 9.75
CA GLU A 208 22.77 7.81 10.88
C GLU A 208 21.68 8.29 11.83
N VAL A 209 20.89 7.35 12.37
CA VAL A 209 19.81 7.69 13.30
C VAL A 209 20.40 8.25 14.59
N SER A 210 20.09 9.51 14.90
CA SER A 210 20.58 10.22 16.09
C SER A 210 19.95 9.68 17.37
N ASP A 211 20.63 9.87 18.50
CA ASP A 211 20.07 9.57 19.83
C ASP A 211 18.85 10.45 20.17
N ALA A 212 18.75 11.65 19.58
CA ALA A 212 17.58 12.51 19.70
C ALA A 212 16.34 11.89 19.02
N ASP A 213 16.52 11.33 17.83
CA ASP A 213 15.45 10.63 17.08
C ASP A 213 14.99 9.40 17.84
N ARG A 214 15.94 8.64 18.41
CA ARG A 214 15.64 7.50 19.30
C ARG A 214 14.87 7.95 20.56
N GLY A 215 15.19 9.13 21.08
CA GLY A 215 14.52 9.72 22.23
C GLY A 215 13.08 10.11 21.95
N ALA A 216 12.81 10.74 20.80
CA ALA A 216 11.47 11.15 20.37
C ALA A 216 10.53 9.95 20.23
N VAL A 217 10.94 8.92 19.50
CA VAL A 217 10.09 7.73 19.33
C VAL A 217 9.94 6.96 20.64
N ARG A 218 10.98 6.88 21.47
CA ARG A 218 10.86 6.29 22.82
C ARG A 218 9.82 7.02 23.66
N LYS A 219 9.69 8.34 23.53
CA LYS A 219 8.68 9.14 24.24
C LYS A 219 7.28 8.84 23.73
N GLU A 220 7.10 8.66 22.42
CA GLU A 220 5.82 8.24 21.82
C GLU A 220 5.41 6.83 22.25
N GLU A 221 6.32 5.85 22.18
CA GLU A 221 6.08 4.47 22.62
C GLU A 221 5.70 4.42 24.12
N LEU A 222 6.39 5.20 24.96
CA LEU A 222 6.05 5.36 26.37
C LEU A 222 4.70 6.07 26.56
N GLY A 223 4.38 7.05 25.73
CA GLY A 223 3.10 7.76 25.72
C GLY A 223 1.94 6.82 25.44
N VAL A 224 2.04 6.01 24.37
CA VAL A 224 1.05 4.99 24.00
C VAL A 224 0.87 3.97 25.12
N ARG A 225 1.96 3.49 25.71
CA ARG A 225 1.90 2.56 26.85
C ARG A 225 1.17 3.15 28.05
N LYS A 226 1.52 4.38 28.44
CA LYS A 226 0.86 5.09 29.55
C LYS A 226 -0.61 5.31 29.26
N PHE A 227 -0.97 5.68 28.02
CA PHE A 227 -2.35 5.87 27.62
C PHE A 227 -3.18 4.59 27.78
N PHE A 228 -2.73 3.45 27.25
CA PHE A 228 -3.44 2.18 27.40
C PHE A 228 -3.54 1.71 28.84
N TYR A 229 -2.50 1.93 29.66
CA TYR A 229 -2.56 1.61 31.09
C TYR A 229 -3.53 2.51 31.86
N ALA A 230 -3.56 3.81 31.55
CA ALA A 230 -4.54 4.72 32.12
C ALA A 230 -5.97 4.31 31.71
N LEU A 231 -6.16 3.93 30.45
CA LEU A 231 -7.46 3.46 29.94
C LEU A 231 -7.88 2.14 30.60
N ALA A 232 -6.94 1.26 30.94
CA ALA A 232 -7.20 0.00 31.64
C ALA A 232 -7.71 0.19 33.08
N LEU A 233 -7.39 1.31 33.74
CA LEU A 233 -7.83 1.58 35.12
C LEU A 233 -9.36 1.73 35.21
N LEU A 234 -10.01 2.26 34.18
CA LEU A 234 -11.47 2.47 34.15
C LEU A 234 -12.26 1.14 34.22
N PRO A 235 -12.09 0.16 33.30
CA PRO A 235 -12.75 -1.13 33.41
C PRO A 235 -12.26 -1.95 34.61
N LEU A 236 -11.03 -1.75 35.07
CA LEU A 236 -10.53 -2.40 36.28
C LEU A 236 -11.29 -1.93 37.53
N ALA A 237 -11.50 -0.63 37.70
CA ALA A 237 -12.33 -0.08 38.77
C ALA A 237 -13.80 -0.52 38.64
N GLY A 238 -14.33 -0.54 37.41
CA GLY A 238 -15.68 -1.05 37.12
C GLY A 238 -15.84 -2.54 37.38
N SER A 239 -14.76 -3.33 37.34
CA SER A 239 -14.81 -4.77 37.59
C SER A 239 -15.22 -5.15 39.02
N LEU A 240 -15.13 -4.19 39.96
CA LEU A 240 -15.67 -4.33 41.32
C LEU A 240 -17.20 -4.51 41.33
N PHE A 241 -17.90 -4.06 40.28
CA PHE A 241 -19.35 -4.14 40.14
C PHE A 241 -19.79 -5.12 39.04
N LEU A 242 -18.95 -5.33 38.00
CA LEU A 242 -19.24 -6.22 36.88
C LEU A 242 -17.99 -7.03 36.50
N GLY A 243 -17.88 -8.25 37.03
CA GLY A 243 -16.72 -9.13 36.90
C GLY A 243 -16.13 -9.28 35.48
N PRO A 244 -16.92 -9.42 34.40
CA PRO A 244 -16.40 -9.50 33.03
C PRO A 244 -15.53 -8.32 32.57
N LEU A 245 -15.63 -7.13 33.19
CA LEU A 245 -14.81 -5.98 32.84
C LEU A 245 -13.31 -6.19 33.12
N ILE A 246 -12.95 -7.18 33.95
CA ILE A 246 -11.55 -7.52 34.20
C ILE A 246 -10.84 -8.04 32.94
N LEU A 247 -11.56 -8.71 32.04
CA LEU A 247 -11.03 -9.18 30.76
C LEU A 247 -10.74 -8.00 29.83
N LEU A 248 -11.58 -6.96 29.86
CA LEU A 248 -11.39 -5.74 29.10
C LEU A 248 -10.19 -4.92 29.64
N ALA A 249 -10.02 -4.86 30.96
CA ALA A 249 -8.83 -4.29 31.58
C ALA A 249 -7.57 -5.05 31.18
N GLY A 250 -7.61 -6.39 31.24
CA GLY A 250 -6.53 -7.27 30.78
C GLY A 250 -6.19 -7.06 29.30
N PHE A 251 -7.20 -6.86 28.44
CA PHE A 251 -7.02 -6.54 27.03
C PHE A 251 -6.28 -5.20 26.84
N PHE A 252 -6.66 -4.12 27.54
CA PHE A 252 -5.96 -2.84 27.44
C PHE A 252 -4.52 -2.91 27.97
N VAL A 253 -4.27 -3.66 29.05
CA VAL A 253 -2.90 -3.92 29.53
C VAL A 253 -2.08 -4.67 28.49
N LEU A 254 -2.66 -5.70 27.87
CA LEU A 254 -2.01 -6.47 26.80
C LEU A 254 -1.73 -5.59 25.57
N MET A 255 -2.67 -4.73 25.18
CA MET A 255 -2.49 -3.77 24.09
C MET A 255 -1.41 -2.74 24.42
N GLY A 256 -1.37 -2.22 25.65
CA GLY A 256 -0.30 -1.33 26.11
C GLY A 256 1.07 -2.01 26.13
N LEU A 257 1.14 -3.31 26.39
CA LEU A 257 2.36 -4.10 26.27
C LEU A 257 2.75 -4.32 24.80
N VAL A 258 1.84 -4.74 23.94
CA VAL A 258 2.14 -5.06 22.52
C VAL A 258 2.44 -3.82 21.69
N LEU A 259 1.63 -2.76 21.84
CA LEU A 259 1.79 -1.50 21.10
C LEU A 259 2.81 -0.55 21.74
N GLY A 260 3.02 -0.64 23.06
CA GLY A 260 4.02 0.13 23.80
C GLY A 260 5.35 -0.60 24.01
N MET A 261 5.54 -1.78 23.40
CA MET A 261 6.83 -2.46 23.33
C MET A 261 7.81 -1.61 22.52
N ARG A 262 9.08 -1.56 22.96
CA ARG A 262 10.16 -0.96 22.17
C ARG A 262 10.11 -1.54 20.78
N SER A 263 9.81 -0.73 19.78
CA SER A 263 9.73 -1.24 18.43
C SER A 263 11.11 -1.82 18.09
N PRO A 264 11.20 -3.09 17.63
CA PRO A 264 12.46 -3.63 17.12
C PRO A 264 12.95 -2.86 15.87
N ARG A 265 12.14 -1.92 15.38
CA ARG A 265 12.36 -1.05 14.22
C ARG A 265 13.50 -0.07 14.48
N LEU A 266 13.53 0.60 15.64
CA LEU A 266 14.62 1.53 16.01
C LEU A 266 15.89 0.83 16.48
N LYS A 267 15.80 -0.37 17.06
CA LYS A 267 16.99 -1.15 17.44
C LYS A 267 17.81 -1.63 16.23
N ARG A 268 17.22 -1.65 15.02
CA ARG A 268 17.87 -2.17 13.80
C ARG A 268 18.12 -1.12 12.73
N ALA A 269 17.37 -0.01 12.71
CA ALA A 269 17.59 1.05 11.74
C ALA A 269 18.85 1.85 12.13
N ARG A 270 19.95 1.60 11.41
CA ARG A 270 21.19 2.38 11.55
C ARG A 270 21.11 3.70 10.79
N TYR A 271 20.32 3.73 9.71
CA TYR A 271 20.22 4.87 8.81
C TYR A 271 18.76 5.34 8.65
N LYS A 272 18.59 6.65 8.57
CA LYS A 272 17.40 7.34 8.09
C LYS A 272 17.67 7.91 6.71
N HIS A 273 16.63 7.97 5.88
CA HIS A 273 16.69 8.48 4.52
C HIS A 273 15.84 9.74 4.45
N GLY A 274 16.44 10.86 4.08
CA GLY A 274 15.76 12.11 3.82
C GLY A 274 15.48 12.26 2.33
N VAL A 275 14.30 12.76 2.00
CA VAL A 275 13.89 13.11 0.63
C VAL A 275 13.35 14.52 0.64
N ARG A 276 13.92 15.35 -0.23
CA ARG A 276 13.44 16.71 -0.50
C ARG A 276 13.20 16.85 -1.99
N GLY A 277 12.08 17.43 -2.39
CA GLY A 277 11.83 17.65 -3.80
C GLY A 277 10.43 18.16 -4.09
N LEU A 278 10.16 18.34 -5.38
CA LEU A 278 8.83 18.68 -5.87
C LEU A 278 7.95 17.44 -5.92
N VAL A 279 6.69 17.59 -5.51
CA VAL A 279 5.66 16.57 -5.69
C VAL A 279 5.28 16.54 -7.17
N GLU A 280 5.52 15.42 -7.82
CA GLU A 280 5.19 15.19 -9.23
C GLU A 280 3.78 14.63 -9.36
N GLU A 281 3.44 13.69 -8.48
CA GLU A 281 2.13 13.05 -8.40
C GLU A 281 1.68 12.99 -6.94
N ALA A 282 0.40 13.23 -6.72
CA ALA A 282 -0.27 13.06 -5.43
C ALA A 282 -1.47 12.13 -5.63
N VAL A 283 -1.45 10.98 -4.96
CA VAL A 283 -2.54 10.00 -5.02
C VAL A 283 -3.05 9.74 -3.60
N THR A 284 -4.36 9.84 -3.41
CA THR A 284 -5.02 9.76 -2.11
C THR A 284 -6.05 8.65 -2.07
N TYR A 285 -6.12 7.99 -0.91
CA TYR A 285 -6.81 6.74 -0.70
C TYR A 285 -7.63 6.83 0.54
N ARG A 286 -8.76 6.16 0.48
CA ARG A 286 -9.56 5.90 1.65
C ARG A 286 -9.35 4.45 2.09
N VAL A 287 -8.55 4.26 3.14
CA VAL A 287 -8.32 2.94 3.72
C VAL A 287 -9.29 2.74 4.87
N ARG A 288 -10.12 1.69 4.80
CA ARG A 288 -10.92 1.26 5.94
C ARG A 288 -10.09 0.35 6.81
N THR A 289 -9.95 0.68 8.08
CA THR A 289 -9.42 -0.26 9.08
C THR A 289 -10.44 -1.38 9.25
N THR A 290 -10.01 -2.63 9.10
CA THR A 290 -10.87 -3.82 9.00
C THR A 290 -11.83 -4.03 10.18
N ASN A 291 -11.61 -3.37 11.31
CA ASN A 291 -12.39 -3.55 12.55
C ASN A 291 -13.03 -2.27 13.09
N SER A 292 -13.00 -1.15 12.34
CA SER A 292 -13.71 0.08 12.73
C SER A 292 -14.37 0.72 11.52
N GLY A 293 -15.53 1.35 11.71
CA GLY A 293 -16.18 2.18 10.68
C GLY A 293 -15.36 3.42 10.30
N ALA A 294 -14.20 3.64 10.94
CA ALA A 294 -13.29 4.71 10.64
C ALA A 294 -12.52 4.42 9.35
N SER A 295 -12.46 5.42 8.47
CA SER A 295 -11.60 5.40 7.30
C SER A 295 -10.47 6.39 7.50
N THR A 296 -9.23 5.94 7.37
CA THR A 296 -8.07 6.83 7.34
C THR A 296 -7.73 7.19 5.90
N LEU A 297 -7.31 8.43 5.70
CA LEU A 297 -6.74 8.83 4.43
C LEU A 297 -5.25 8.45 4.42
N VAL A 298 -4.82 7.85 3.33
CA VAL A 298 -3.40 7.59 3.08
C VAL A 298 -3.02 8.40 1.86
N HIS A 299 -1.91 9.11 1.92
CA HIS A 299 -1.40 9.91 0.82
C HIS A 299 -0.15 9.24 0.25
N ASN A 300 -0.03 9.25 -1.08
CA ASN A 300 1.15 8.75 -1.77
C ASN A 300 1.65 9.85 -2.70
N TYR A 301 2.93 10.17 -2.57
CA TYR A 301 3.58 11.25 -3.31
C TYR A 301 4.71 10.70 -4.17
N ARG A 302 4.73 11.07 -5.45
CA ARG A 302 5.88 10.79 -6.32
C ARG A 302 6.85 11.97 -6.29
N ILE A 303 8.09 11.68 -5.95
CA ILE A 303 9.16 12.67 -5.79
C ILE A 303 10.46 12.07 -6.35
N GLY A 304 11.05 12.73 -7.34
CA GLY A 304 12.23 12.20 -8.03
C GLY A 304 11.92 10.87 -8.74
N GLY A 305 10.70 10.74 -9.25
CA GLY A 305 10.20 9.57 -9.96
C GLY A 305 9.87 8.34 -9.12
N ALA A 306 10.26 8.30 -7.84
CA ALA A 306 9.86 7.25 -6.92
C ALA A 306 8.59 7.64 -6.16
N MET A 307 7.67 6.68 -5.99
CA MET A 307 6.45 6.88 -5.22
C MET A 307 6.69 6.54 -3.75
N TYR A 308 6.21 7.38 -2.84
CA TYR A 308 6.37 7.23 -1.39
C TYR A 308 5.00 7.26 -0.73
N ARG A 309 4.78 6.33 0.20
CA ARG A 309 3.58 6.31 1.04
C ARG A 309 3.83 7.14 2.30
N VAL A 310 2.99 8.13 2.54
CA VAL A 310 3.03 8.99 3.72
C VAL A 310 1.66 9.00 4.37
N GLU A 311 1.61 8.60 5.64
CA GLU A 311 0.40 8.65 6.47
C GLU A 311 0.49 9.90 7.34
N HIS A 312 -0.45 10.84 7.18
CA HIS A 312 -0.54 12.05 7.99
C HIS A 312 -1.99 12.55 8.03
N PHE A 313 -2.31 13.39 9.02
CA PHE A 313 -3.66 13.95 9.22
C PHE A 313 -3.84 15.37 8.65
N GLY A 314 -2.78 16.00 8.12
CA GLY A 314 -2.84 17.34 7.52
C GLY A 314 -3.31 17.37 6.06
N GLN A 315 -3.31 18.56 5.47
CA GLN A 315 -3.69 18.77 4.08
C GLN A 315 -2.73 18.03 3.12
N ALA A 316 -3.29 17.38 2.10
CA ALA A 316 -2.48 16.71 1.10
C ALA A 316 -1.67 17.73 0.29
N ALA A 317 -0.38 17.46 0.07
CA ALA A 317 0.42 18.24 -0.86
C ALA A 317 -0.11 18.12 -2.30
N SER A 318 -0.13 19.25 -3.00
CA SER A 318 -0.48 19.33 -4.41
C SER A 318 0.74 19.10 -5.30
N PRO A 319 0.57 18.58 -6.53
CA PRO A 319 1.65 18.56 -7.52
C PRO A 319 2.26 19.96 -7.70
N GLY A 320 3.59 20.03 -7.81
CA GLY A 320 4.36 21.27 -7.90
C GLY A 320 4.75 21.90 -6.56
N GLN A 321 4.24 21.40 -5.43
CA GLN A 321 4.70 21.85 -4.11
C GLN A 321 5.99 21.15 -3.71
N ARG A 322 6.85 21.86 -2.97
CA ARG A 322 8.05 21.28 -2.37
C ARG A 322 7.73 20.64 -1.03
N VAL A 323 8.22 19.42 -0.86
CA VAL A 323 8.05 18.64 0.35
C VAL A 323 9.37 18.08 0.83
N GLU A 324 9.41 17.85 2.13
CA GLU A 324 10.50 17.21 2.82
C GLU A 324 9.93 16.12 3.73
N PHE A 325 10.51 14.93 3.65
CA PHE A 325 10.20 13.88 4.61
C PHE A 325 11.41 13.00 4.85
N GLU A 326 11.46 12.46 6.06
CA GLU A 326 12.40 11.42 6.43
C GLU A 326 11.67 10.10 6.60
N TYR A 327 12.33 9.00 6.23
CA TYR A 327 11.82 7.66 6.50
C TYR A 327 12.95 6.75 6.99
N LEU A 328 12.59 5.80 7.85
CA LEU A 328 13.51 4.74 8.25
C LEU A 328 13.57 3.67 7.16
N ASP A 329 14.78 3.15 6.91
CA ASP A 329 14.94 2.06 5.95
C ASP A 329 14.12 0.85 6.40
N GLY A 330 13.06 0.57 5.64
CA GLY A 330 12.01 -0.35 5.99
C GLY A 330 12.52 -1.79 5.98
N THR A 331 13.13 -2.24 7.07
CA THR A 331 13.39 -3.68 7.28
C THR A 331 12.15 -4.41 7.82
N GLY A 332 11.08 -3.67 8.17
CA GLY A 332 9.82 -4.16 8.73
C GLY A 332 8.76 -4.56 7.70
N PHE A 333 7.70 -5.19 8.19
CA PHE A 333 6.58 -5.73 7.39
C PHE A 333 5.76 -4.68 6.63
N MET A 334 5.70 -3.44 7.13
CA MET A 334 4.87 -2.35 6.60
C MET A 334 5.58 -1.46 5.55
N GLY A 335 6.81 -1.80 5.15
CA GLY A 335 7.60 -0.97 4.23
C GLY A 335 8.31 0.22 4.92
N PRO A 336 8.77 1.23 4.15
CA PRO A 336 9.40 2.43 4.70
C PRO A 336 8.41 3.17 5.61
N SER A 337 8.84 3.52 6.82
CA SER A 337 8.00 4.21 7.79
C SER A 337 8.41 5.68 7.83
N PRO A 338 7.50 6.63 7.54
CA PRO A 338 7.82 8.05 7.64
C PRO A 338 8.11 8.42 9.10
N LEU A 339 9.07 9.31 9.31
CA LEU A 339 9.46 9.87 10.61
C LEU A 339 8.93 11.28 10.80
N PHE A 340 8.96 12.08 9.74
CA PHE A 340 8.23 13.33 9.66
C PHE A 340 7.86 13.61 8.20
N PHE A 341 6.86 14.47 8.01
CA PHE A 341 6.52 15.03 6.71
C PHE A 341 6.25 16.53 6.86
N ARG A 342 6.77 17.31 5.93
CA ARG A 342 6.62 18.76 5.88
C ARG A 342 6.44 19.22 4.45
N ILE A 343 5.47 20.12 4.25
CA ILE A 343 5.36 20.95 3.04
C ILE A 343 6.14 22.23 3.36
N GLU A 344 7.02 22.70 2.48
CA GLU A 344 8.01 23.75 2.77
C GLU A 344 7.38 25.01 3.44
N ASP A 345 6.19 25.41 2.96
CA ASP A 345 5.41 26.56 3.43
C ASP A 345 4.44 26.27 4.59
N GLN A 346 4.48 25.06 5.17
CA GLN A 346 3.59 24.64 6.25
C GLN A 346 4.37 24.13 7.48
N PRO A 347 3.76 24.19 8.68
CA PRO A 347 4.35 23.56 9.86
C PRO A 347 4.49 22.04 9.67
N THR A 348 5.51 21.46 10.29
CA THR A 348 5.73 20.01 10.29
C THR A 348 4.49 19.28 10.81
N MET A 349 4.01 18.30 10.05
CA MET A 349 2.78 17.57 10.39
C MET A 349 3.10 16.39 11.32
N THR A 350 2.22 16.15 12.29
CA THR A 350 2.23 14.89 13.06
C THR A 350 1.72 13.75 12.18
N LEU A 351 2.53 12.69 12.10
CA LEU A 351 2.26 11.45 11.37
C LEU A 351 1.28 10.54 12.12
#